data_AF-A0A932UPV5-F1
#
_entry.id   AF-A0A932UPV5-F1
#
_cell.length_a   1.000
_cell.length_b   1.000
_cell.length_c   1.000
_cell.angle_alpha   90.00
_cell.angle_beta   90.00
_cell.angle_gamma   90.00
#
_symmetry.space_group_name_H-M   'P 1'
#
loop_
_entity.id
_entity.type
_entity.pdbx_description
1 polymer ?
#
loop_
_entity_poly.entity_id
_entity_poly.type
_entity_poly.pdbx_seq_one_letter_code
_entity_poly.pdbx_strand_id
1 'polypeptide(L)'
;MGGLSGTSGGGDASADSSRTLGMIVESESRRVLSEDQLRADPALVAEGWERRFVTDPSRLHEVVTLYEGLGYEVRAEPVRPAELGEHCDECELVSLLRFHTIYTRRR
;
A
#
# COMPACT_ATOMS: atom_id res chain seq x y z
N MET A 1 -30.00 -56.97 22.73
CA MET A 1 -28.58 -56.76 22.41
C MET A 1 -28.46 -55.34 21.89
N GLY A 2 -27.86 -54.47 22.69
CA GLY A 2 -27.81 -53.03 22.45
C GLY A 2 -26.92 -52.69 21.25
N GLY A 3 -27.36 -51.71 20.48
CA GLY A 3 -26.54 -51.08 19.45
C GLY A 3 -25.43 -50.24 20.08
N LEU A 4 -24.37 -50.03 19.32
CA LEU A 4 -23.45 -48.91 19.52
C LEU A 4 -23.22 -48.26 18.17
N SER A 5 -23.78 -47.05 18.06
CA SER A 5 -23.29 -45.98 17.20
C SER A 5 -21.80 -45.74 17.45
N GLY A 6 -21.08 -45.32 16.41
CA GLY A 6 -19.73 -44.78 16.51
C GLY A 6 -19.50 -43.81 15.36
N THR A 7 -19.74 -42.53 15.64
CA THR A 7 -19.69 -41.40 14.71
C THR A 7 -18.26 -40.92 14.43
N SER A 8 -18.03 -40.54 13.17
CA SER A 8 -17.39 -39.29 12.70
C SER A 8 -16.08 -38.74 13.32
N GLY A 9 -15.24 -38.16 12.46
CA GLY A 9 -14.46 -36.97 12.84
C GLY A 9 -13.24 -36.72 11.96
N GLY A 10 -13.39 -35.93 10.90
CA GLY A 10 -12.26 -35.49 10.07
C GLY A 10 -12.66 -34.33 9.17
N GLY A 11 -12.61 -33.10 9.67
CA GLY A 11 -12.92 -31.94 8.83
C GLY A 11 -12.96 -30.57 9.52
N ASP A 12 -11.94 -30.17 10.30
CA ASP A 12 -11.91 -28.81 10.90
C ASP A 12 -10.56 -28.06 10.81
N ALA A 13 -9.42 -28.71 10.58
CA ALA A 13 -8.10 -28.03 10.64
C ALA A 13 -7.80 -27.08 9.46
N SER A 14 -8.37 -27.32 8.27
CA SER A 14 -8.08 -26.55 7.05
C SER A 14 -8.82 -25.20 6.99
N ALA A 15 -10.02 -25.16 7.57
CA ALA A 15 -10.83 -23.94 7.65
C ALA A 15 -10.27 -22.96 8.69
N ASP A 16 -9.70 -23.47 9.78
CA ASP A 16 -9.07 -22.67 10.84
C ASP A 16 -7.78 -22.00 10.35
N SER A 17 -6.92 -22.76 9.67
CA SER A 17 -5.67 -22.23 9.07
C SER A 17 -5.92 -21.12 8.04
N SER A 18 -6.97 -21.24 7.22
CA SER A 18 -7.32 -20.19 6.24
C SER A 18 -7.83 -18.91 6.91
N ARG A 19 -8.52 -19.02 8.05
CA ARG A 19 -8.98 -17.84 8.82
C ARG A 19 -7.82 -17.15 9.53
N THR A 20 -6.89 -17.92 10.09
CA THR A 20 -5.69 -17.38 10.74
C THR A 20 -4.77 -16.70 9.74
N LEU A 21 -4.55 -17.31 8.56
CA LEU A 21 -3.80 -16.67 7.49
C LEU A 21 -4.52 -15.42 6.96
N GLY A 22 -5.86 -15.43 6.87
CA GLY A 22 -6.64 -14.25 6.53
C GLY A 22 -6.42 -13.08 7.50
N MET A 23 -6.44 -13.33 8.82
CA MET A 23 -6.19 -12.30 9.84
C MET A 23 -4.75 -11.78 9.82
N ILE A 24 -3.77 -12.65 9.57
CA ILE A 24 -2.37 -12.24 9.44
C ILE A 24 -2.19 -11.40 8.16
N VAL A 25 -2.70 -11.86 7.02
CA VAL A 25 -2.62 -11.12 5.75
C VAL A 25 -3.33 -9.77 5.84
N GLU A 26 -4.47 -9.68 6.52
CA GLU A 26 -5.18 -8.40 6.74
C GLU A 26 -4.45 -7.48 7.73
N SER A 27 -3.79 -8.02 8.75
CA SER A 27 -2.95 -7.26 9.68
C SER A 27 -1.69 -6.73 8.97
N GLU A 28 -1.03 -7.57 8.19
CA GLU A 28 0.21 -7.23 7.51
C GLU A 28 -0.04 -6.31 6.30
N SER A 29 -1.18 -6.43 5.61
CA SER A 29 -1.57 -5.47 4.56
C SER A 29 -1.78 -4.05 5.10
N ARG A 30 -2.12 -3.90 6.40
CA ARG A 30 -2.17 -2.60 7.08
C ARG A 30 -0.81 -2.12 7.60
N ARG A 31 0.19 -3.01 7.70
CA ARG A 31 1.53 -2.70 8.24
C ARG A 31 2.56 -2.42 7.16
N VAL A 32 2.41 -2.98 5.96
CA VAL A 32 3.36 -2.82 4.85
C VAL A 32 3.08 -1.50 4.13
N LEU A 33 3.38 -0.36 4.77
CA LEU A 33 3.18 1.02 4.27
C LEU A 33 1.75 1.54 4.44
N SER A 34 1.38 1.91 5.67
CA SER A 34 0.21 2.79 5.85
C SER A 34 0.47 4.09 5.10
N GLU A 35 -0.46 4.54 4.26
CA GLU A 35 -0.37 5.83 3.55
C GLU A 35 -0.13 7.00 4.50
N ASP A 36 -0.50 6.86 5.78
CA ASP A 36 -0.25 7.83 6.85
C ASP A 36 1.24 8.06 7.15
N GLN A 37 2.12 7.13 6.77
CA GLN A 37 3.57 7.22 7.05
C GLN A 37 4.34 8.08 6.04
N LEU A 38 3.73 8.47 4.91
CA LEU A 38 4.34 9.25 3.85
C LEU A 38 3.62 10.59 3.71
N ARG A 39 4.18 11.63 4.35
CA ARG A 39 3.57 12.97 4.36
C ARG A 39 3.71 13.62 2.98
N ALA A 40 2.68 14.37 2.59
CA ALA A 40 2.74 15.23 1.40
C ALA A 40 3.76 16.36 1.61
N ASP A 41 4.44 16.77 0.54
CA ASP A 41 5.30 17.95 0.56
C ASP A 41 4.42 19.20 0.79
N PRO A 42 4.62 19.93 1.90
CA PRO A 42 3.79 21.08 2.24
C PRO A 42 3.89 22.21 1.20
N ALA A 43 5.00 22.34 0.48
CA ALA A 43 5.15 23.34 -0.58
C ALA A 43 4.24 23.02 -1.77
N LEU A 44 4.19 21.76 -2.19
CA LEU A 44 3.33 21.33 -3.29
C LEU A 44 1.85 21.45 -2.92
N VAL A 45 1.50 21.09 -1.69
CA VAL A 45 0.12 21.28 -1.20
C VAL A 45 -0.26 22.77 -1.21
N ALA A 46 0.64 23.67 -0.81
CA ALA A 46 0.40 25.11 -0.87
C ALA A 46 0.23 25.65 -2.30
N GLU A 47 0.84 25.01 -3.30
CA GLU A 47 0.66 25.30 -4.73
C GLU A 47 -0.62 24.68 -5.33
N GLY A 48 -1.44 24.00 -4.51
CA GLY A 48 -2.69 23.37 -4.91
C GLY A 48 -2.54 21.96 -5.49
N TRP A 49 -1.40 21.30 -5.27
CA TRP A 49 -1.22 19.90 -5.64
C TRP A 49 -1.82 18.97 -4.59
N GLU A 50 -2.51 17.93 -5.07
CA GLU A 50 -3.05 16.87 -4.23
C GLU A 50 -2.16 15.62 -4.35
N ARG A 51 -1.61 15.15 -3.23
CA ARG A 51 -0.85 13.88 -3.17
C ARG A 51 -1.80 12.72 -3.43
N ARG A 52 -1.39 11.80 -4.31
CA ARG A 52 -2.11 10.55 -4.60
C ARG A 52 -1.47 9.37 -3.88
N PHE A 53 -0.41 8.81 -4.45
CA PHE A 53 0.25 7.61 -3.94
C PHE A 53 1.73 7.60 -4.35
N VAL A 54 2.48 6.63 -3.82
CA VAL A 54 3.87 6.36 -4.19
C VAL A 54 3.93 5.18 -5.17
N THR A 55 4.74 5.30 -6.21
CA THR A 55 4.93 4.24 -7.22
C THR A 55 6.40 4.06 -7.58
N ASP A 56 6.76 2.85 -7.98
CA ASP A 56 8.09 2.56 -8.50
C ASP A 56 8.27 3.13 -9.93
N PRO A 57 9.52 3.27 -10.41
CA PRO A 57 9.81 3.83 -11.72
C PRO A 57 9.18 3.07 -12.91
N SER A 58 8.95 1.76 -12.80
CA SER A 58 8.45 0.96 -13.93
C SER A 58 7.02 1.31 -14.31
N ARG A 59 6.23 1.80 -13.33
CA ARG A 59 4.82 2.18 -13.51
C ARG A 59 4.62 3.67 -13.76
N LEU A 60 5.68 4.48 -13.67
CA LEU A 60 5.56 5.93 -13.67
C LEU A 60 4.90 6.47 -14.95
N HIS A 61 5.32 5.96 -16.10
CA HIS A 61 4.76 6.36 -17.40
C HIS A 61 3.27 6.04 -17.52
N GLU A 62 2.86 4.84 -17.10
CA GLU A 62 1.46 4.40 -17.13
C GLU A 62 0.59 5.32 -16.26
N VAL A 63 1.03 5.61 -15.04
CA VAL A 63 0.31 6.47 -14.10
C VAL A 63 0.17 7.89 -14.64
N VAL A 64 1.25 8.48 -15.16
CA VAL A 64 1.20 9.83 -15.74
C VAL A 64 0.22 9.88 -16.90
N THR A 65 0.34 8.95 -17.84
CA THR A 65 -0.54 8.87 -19.02
C THR A 65 -2.01 8.74 -18.62
N LEU A 66 -2.30 7.90 -17.64
CA LEU A 66 -3.66 7.69 -17.14
C LEU A 66 -4.25 9.00 -16.59
N TYR A 67 -3.57 9.66 -15.65
CA TYR A 67 -4.11 10.87 -15.01
C TYR A 67 -4.17 12.06 -15.96
N GLU A 68 -3.21 12.21 -16.87
CA GLU A 68 -3.27 13.24 -17.92
C GLU A 68 -4.46 13.00 -18.86
N GLY A 69 -4.73 11.74 -19.22
CA GLY A 69 -5.91 11.35 -20.01
C GLY A 69 -7.24 11.64 -19.31
N LEU A 70 -7.24 11.71 -17.97
CA LEU A 70 -8.39 12.10 -17.14
C LEU A 70 -8.51 13.63 -16.95
N GLY A 71 -7.64 14.42 -17.57
CA GLY A 71 -7.67 15.89 -17.50
C GLY A 71 -6.97 16.50 -16.29
N TYR A 72 -6.06 15.76 -15.65
CA TYR A 72 -5.21 16.30 -14.60
C TYR A 72 -3.87 16.78 -15.15
N GLU A 73 -3.28 17.74 -14.46
CA GLU A 73 -1.83 17.93 -14.45
C GLU A 73 -1.22 16.94 -13.47
N VAL A 74 -0.09 16.33 -13.84
CA VAL A 74 0.57 15.30 -13.03
C VAL A 74 2.01 15.73 -12.75
N ARG A 75 2.44 15.58 -11.50
CA ARG A 75 3.81 15.83 -11.07
C ARG A 75 4.32 14.63 -10.28
N ALA A 76 5.46 14.09 -10.71
CA ALA A 76 6.11 12.96 -10.05
C ALA A 76 7.39 13.43 -9.36
N GLU A 77 7.42 13.37 -8.04
CA GLU A 77 8.57 13.78 -7.24
C GLU A 77 9.23 12.55 -6.60
N PRO A 78 10.56 12.42 -6.65
CA PRO A 78 11.25 11.35 -5.93
C PRO A 78 10.91 11.39 -4.44
N VAL A 79 10.62 10.24 -3.85
CA VAL A 79 10.39 10.15 -2.40
C VAL A 79 11.68 10.57 -1.69
N ARG A 80 11.56 11.54 -0.78
CA ARG A 80 12.70 12.04 0.00
C ARG A 80 12.76 11.39 1.37
N PRO A 81 13.95 11.14 1.93
CA PRO A 81 14.10 10.65 3.31
C PRO A 81 13.35 11.47 4.36
N ALA A 82 13.24 12.79 4.16
CA ALA A 82 12.52 13.68 5.08
C ALA A 82 10.99 13.47 5.10
N GLU A 83 10.43 12.78 4.09
CA GLU A 83 9.01 12.42 4.03
C GLU A 83 8.72 11.09 4.74
N LEU A 84 9.76 10.33 5.07
CA LEU A 84 9.69 9.05 5.78
C LEU A 84 9.71 9.37 7.28
N GLY A 85 8.63 9.04 7.99
CA GLY A 85 8.49 9.35 9.43
C GLY A 85 9.62 8.78 10.31
N GLU A 86 9.68 9.22 11.56
CA GLU A 86 10.80 9.01 12.51
C GLU A 86 11.10 7.55 12.90
N HIS A 87 10.37 6.55 12.36
CA HIS A 87 10.43 5.15 12.80
C HIS A 87 10.45 4.12 11.66
N CYS A 88 11.12 4.42 10.54
CA CYS A 88 11.14 3.49 9.42
C CYS A 88 12.56 3.13 9.00
N ASP A 89 13.14 2.13 9.66
CA ASP A 89 14.44 1.55 9.26
C ASP A 89 14.35 0.83 7.89
N GLU A 90 13.15 0.43 7.45
CA GLU A 90 12.87 -0.11 6.10
C GLU A 90 12.77 0.95 5.00
N CYS A 91 12.77 2.25 5.36
CA CYS A 91 12.57 3.34 4.42
C CYS A 91 13.84 3.73 3.64
N GLU A 92 15.00 3.23 4.04
CA GLU A 92 16.22 3.36 3.23
C GLU A 92 16.07 2.65 1.87
N LEU A 93 15.34 1.53 1.83
CA LEU A 93 15.01 0.83 0.59
C LEU A 93 14.16 1.69 -0.36
N VAL A 94 13.25 2.51 0.17
CA VAL A 94 12.41 3.40 -0.66
C VAL A 94 13.27 4.42 -1.40
N SER A 95 14.30 4.96 -0.73
CA SER A 95 15.27 5.88 -1.34
C SER A 95 16.17 5.16 -2.37
N LEU A 96 16.61 3.93 -2.07
CA LEU A 96 17.43 3.11 -2.99
C LEU A 96 16.66 2.66 -4.24
N LEU A 97 15.37 2.39 -4.11
CA LEU A 97 14.50 1.89 -5.18
C LEU A 97 13.89 3.00 -6.05
N ARG A 98 14.25 4.27 -5.79
CA ARG A 98 13.85 5.44 -6.60
C ARG A 98 12.33 5.57 -6.77
N PHE A 99 11.58 5.30 -5.71
CA PHE A 99 10.14 5.52 -5.72
C PHE A 99 9.80 7.00 -5.93
N HIS A 100 8.64 7.25 -6.53
CA HIS A 100 8.12 8.60 -6.78
C HIS A 100 6.75 8.76 -6.14
N THR A 101 6.54 9.89 -5.47
CA THR A 101 5.22 10.36 -5.04
C THR A 101 4.53 11.04 -6.21
N ILE A 102 3.31 10.61 -6.50
CA ILE A 102 2.47 11.18 -7.54
C ILE A 102 1.58 12.27 -6.95
N TYR A 103 1.66 13.44 -7.54
CA TYR A 103 0.81 14.58 -7.27
C TYR A 103 -0.05 14.89 -8.48
N THR A 104 -1.28 15.31 -8.25
CA THR A 104 -2.19 15.74 -9.32
C THR A 104 -2.84 17.06 -8.99
N ARG A 105 -3.17 17.83 -10.02
CA ARG A 105 -3.97 19.03 -9.90
C ARG A 105 -4.96 19.06 -11.06
N ARG A 106 -6.16 19.61 -10.83
CA ARG A 106 -7.11 19.84 -11.93
C ARG A 106 -6.51 20.88 -12.88
N ARG A 107 -6.53 20.58 -14.17
CA ARG A 107 -6.21 21.54 -15.22
C ARG A 107 -7.30 22.61 -15.32
#